data_AF-A0A5B6WIQ1-F1
#
_entry.id   AF-A0A5B6WIQ1-F1
#
_cell.length_a   1.000
_cell.length_b   1.000
_cell.length_c   1.000
_cell.angle_alpha   90.00
_cell.angle_beta   90.00
_cell.angle_gamma   90.00
#
_symmetry.space_group_name_H-M   'P 1'
#
loop_
_entity.id
_entity.type
_entity.pdbx_description
1 polymer ?
#
loop_
_entity_poly.entity_id
_entity_poly.type
_entity_poly.pdbx_seq_one_letter_code
_entity_poly.pdbx_strand_id
1 'polypeptide(L)'
;MEAFQSWVSEHKLTSIGAVWASAIGASLAYNSRGKSPLKPSLRLIHARMHSQALTLAVLSSAAAYHYYEKSTSNQEKNSLQQISMVIKVHGIPFSTCTARVLLCLCEKGLQFELVPVDVENSAHKKPPYLSLNVRLLTIGVDGSESRAICKYLARKYNETRITIDLLGSSSLTDSTVVDTWMEVEAHQFSPPMQALIRQMIVNPIYGIAPDEKIIEIELQKLAKVLDVYEERLSEYKYLGGDFYSMADLHHIPYLVCFMSSSKSSFVTSRPCVNAWWNDISSRPASVKVVELMKL
;
A
#
# COMPACT_ATOMS: atom_id res chain seq x y z
N MET A 1 26.26 5.21 18.06
CA MET A 1 26.07 3.76 18.28
C MET A 1 26.49 2.92 17.08
N GLU A 2 26.27 3.41 15.85
CA GLU A 2 26.60 2.68 14.61
C GLU A 2 28.07 2.32 14.44
N ALA A 3 29.01 3.23 14.77
CA ALA A 3 30.45 2.96 14.68
C ALA A 3 30.90 1.82 15.62
N PHE A 4 30.29 1.70 16.80
CA PHE A 4 30.57 0.63 17.75
C PHE A 4 30.00 -0.70 17.27
N GLN A 5 28.77 -0.69 16.74
CA GLN A 5 28.14 -1.88 16.16
C GLN A 5 28.92 -2.41 14.94
N SER A 6 29.41 -1.51 14.08
CA SER A 6 30.25 -1.87 12.93
C SER A 6 31.60 -2.45 13.36
N TRP A 7 32.24 -1.89 14.38
CA TRP A 7 33.51 -2.43 14.88
C TRP A 7 33.34 -3.83 15.49
N VAL A 8 32.26 -4.05 16.26
CA VAL A 8 31.91 -5.36 16.84
C VAL A 8 31.57 -6.39 15.76
N SER A 9 30.91 -5.99 14.68
CA SER A 9 30.57 -6.90 13.58
C SER A 9 31.81 -7.34 12.79
N GLU A 10 32.82 -6.47 12.69
CA GLU A 10 34.09 -6.75 12.02
C GLU A 10 35.05 -7.56 12.91
N HIS A 11 35.03 -7.35 14.24
CA HIS A 11 35.97 -7.97 15.20
C HIS A 11 35.30 -8.96 16.16
N LYS A 12 34.37 -9.78 15.66
CA LYS A 12 33.51 -10.69 16.46
C LYS A 12 34.27 -11.53 17.50
N LEU A 13 35.40 -12.13 17.12
CA LEU A 13 36.20 -12.99 18.01
C LEU A 13 36.87 -12.19 19.13
N THR A 14 37.39 -11.01 18.81
CA THR A 14 38.07 -10.12 19.77
C THR A 14 37.09 -9.56 20.79
N SER A 15 35.87 -9.21 20.36
CA SER A 15 34.81 -8.74 21.26
C SER A 15 34.38 -9.84 22.24
N ILE A 16 34.20 -11.08 21.76
CA ILE A 16 33.84 -12.22 22.62
C ILE A 16 34.97 -12.52 23.62
N GLY A 17 36.23 -12.50 23.17
CA GLY A 17 37.40 -12.73 24.02
C GLY A 17 37.55 -11.67 25.12
N ALA A 18 37.32 -10.39 24.80
CA ALA A 18 37.40 -9.29 25.77
C ALA A 18 36.33 -9.41 26.87
N VAL A 19 35.09 -9.75 26.49
CA VAL A 19 34.00 -9.97 27.47
C VAL A 19 34.34 -11.14 28.38
N TRP A 20 34.84 -12.25 27.84
CA TRP A 20 35.28 -13.40 28.64
C TRP A 20 36.42 -13.05 29.61
N ALA A 21 37.45 -12.34 29.15
CA ALA A 21 38.58 -11.92 29.99
C ALA A 21 38.13 -10.99 31.12
N SER A 22 37.22 -10.05 30.84
CA SER A 22 36.65 -9.16 31.86
C SER A 22 35.81 -9.91 32.90
N ALA A 23 35.02 -10.91 32.49
CA ALA A 23 34.21 -11.70 33.40
C ALA A 23 35.08 -12.57 34.33
N ILE A 24 36.16 -13.16 33.80
CA ILE A 24 37.15 -13.90 34.61
C ILE A 24 37.85 -12.96 35.59
N GLY A 25 38.31 -11.79 35.12
CA GLY A 25 38.98 -10.79 35.96
C GLY A 25 38.09 -10.27 37.09
N ALA A 26 36.83 -9.96 36.78
CA ALA A 26 35.84 -9.54 37.77
C ALA A 26 35.52 -10.65 38.79
N SER A 27 35.41 -11.91 38.34
CA SER A 27 35.17 -13.05 39.23
C SER A 27 36.34 -13.32 40.18
N LEU A 28 37.58 -13.19 39.69
CA LEU A 28 38.79 -13.30 40.52
C LEU A 28 38.86 -12.17 41.55
N ALA A 29 38.59 -10.92 41.13
CA ALA A 29 38.58 -9.76 42.02
C ALA A 29 37.47 -9.83 43.08
N TYR A 30 36.29 -10.35 42.73
CA TYR A 30 35.18 -10.56 43.66
C TYR A 30 35.51 -11.64 44.71
N ASN A 31 36.14 -12.74 44.29
CA ASN A 31 36.55 -13.82 45.19
C ASN A 31 37.73 -13.44 46.10
N SER A 32 38.54 -12.45 45.74
CA SER A 32 39.69 -12.02 46.57
C SER A 32 39.29 -11.17 47.78
N ARG A 33 38.03 -10.70 47.86
CA ARG A 33 37.59 -9.71 48.86
C ARG A 33 36.69 -10.23 50.01
N GLY A 34 36.43 -11.53 50.14
CA GLY A 34 35.65 -12.04 51.28
C GLY A 34 35.75 -13.54 51.55
N LYS A 35 35.89 -13.93 52.83
CA LYS A 35 35.68 -15.31 53.28
C LYS A 35 34.19 -15.65 53.17
N SER A 36 33.77 -16.26 52.05
CA SER A 36 32.40 -16.79 51.95
C SER A 36 32.23 -18.05 52.82
N PRO A 37 31.07 -18.26 53.48
CA PRO A 37 30.85 -19.35 54.42
C PRO A 37 30.70 -20.74 53.77
N LEU A 38 30.83 -20.84 52.44
CA LEU A 38 30.56 -22.08 51.69
C LEU A 38 31.80 -22.96 51.57
N LYS A 39 31.61 -24.28 51.78
CA LYS A 39 32.66 -25.30 51.60
C LYS A 39 33.25 -25.25 50.18
N PRO A 40 34.57 -25.46 49.99
CA PRO A 40 35.24 -25.33 48.69
C PRO A 40 34.63 -26.17 47.56
N SER A 41 34.16 -27.38 47.86
CA SER A 41 33.51 -28.27 46.90
C SER A 41 32.21 -27.67 46.33
N LEU A 42 31.43 -26.94 47.15
CA LEU A 42 30.19 -26.30 46.73
C LEU A 42 30.46 -25.09 45.83
N ARG A 43 31.56 -24.36 46.07
CA ARG A 43 31.99 -23.23 45.21
C ARG A 43 32.36 -23.71 43.81
N LEU A 44 33.03 -24.86 43.71
CA LEU A 44 33.44 -25.43 42.43
C LEU A 44 32.22 -25.85 41.60
N ILE A 45 31.19 -26.39 42.24
CA ILE A 45 29.92 -26.76 41.59
C ILE A 45 29.17 -25.50 41.13
N HIS A 46 29.06 -24.47 41.96
CA HIS A 46 28.39 -23.21 41.60
C HIS A 46 29.11 -22.49 40.45
N ALA A 47 30.44 -22.42 40.47
CA ALA A 47 31.23 -21.82 39.40
C ALA A 47 31.02 -22.55 38.07
N ARG A 48 30.99 -23.89 38.10
CA ARG A 48 30.71 -24.70 36.92
C ARG A 48 29.29 -24.46 36.39
N MET A 49 28.30 -24.43 37.27
CA MET A 49 26.91 -24.14 36.91
C MET A 49 26.74 -22.73 36.30
N HIS A 50 27.37 -21.70 36.86
CA HIS A 50 27.36 -20.35 36.29
C HIS A 50 28.06 -20.25 34.94
N SER A 51 29.19 -20.94 34.76
CA SER A 51 29.89 -20.97 33.46
C SER A 51 29.06 -21.64 32.36
N GLN A 52 28.34 -22.71 32.72
CA GLN A 52 27.42 -23.39 31.80
C GLN A 52 26.20 -22.53 31.48
N ALA A 53 25.63 -21.84 32.47
CA ALA A 53 24.52 -20.92 32.26
C ALA A 53 24.92 -19.73 31.36
N LEU A 54 26.11 -19.15 31.57
CA LEU A 54 26.62 -18.04 30.77
C LEU A 54 26.88 -18.46 29.31
N THR A 55 27.50 -19.62 29.10
CA THR A 55 27.76 -20.13 27.74
C THR A 55 26.47 -20.43 26.99
N LEU A 56 25.48 -21.05 27.65
CA LEU A 56 24.15 -21.26 27.07
C LEU A 56 23.45 -19.94 26.72
N ALA A 57 23.54 -18.92 27.58
CA ALA A 57 22.96 -17.61 27.32
C ALA A 57 23.61 -16.87 26.13
N VAL A 58 24.94 -16.98 25.97
CA VAL A 58 25.66 -16.39 24.83
C VAL A 58 25.31 -17.12 23.53
N LEU A 59 25.30 -18.45 23.55
CA LEU A 59 24.96 -19.26 22.37
C LEU A 59 23.51 -19.05 21.93
N SER A 60 22.55 -18.97 22.87
CA SER A 60 21.15 -18.70 22.55
C SER A 60 20.96 -17.30 21.96
N SER A 61 21.65 -16.29 22.51
CA SER A 61 21.60 -14.92 22.00
C SER A 61 22.20 -14.81 20.59
N ALA A 62 23.33 -15.47 20.34
CA ALA A 62 23.96 -15.51 19.02
C ALA A 62 23.09 -16.24 17.98
N ALA A 63 22.45 -17.35 18.37
CA ALA A 63 21.52 -18.07 17.51
C ALA A 63 20.28 -17.23 17.18
N ALA A 64 19.71 -16.52 18.17
CA ALA A 64 18.58 -15.62 17.97
C ALA A 64 18.94 -14.45 17.03
N TYR A 65 20.14 -13.86 17.21
CA TYR A 65 20.63 -12.80 16.33
C TYR A 65 20.82 -13.30 14.89
N HIS A 66 21.47 -14.44 14.69
CA HIS A 66 21.67 -15.02 13.35
C HIS A 66 20.35 -15.41 12.68
N TYR A 67 19.37 -15.90 13.44
CA TYR A 67 18.04 -16.18 12.94
C TYR A 67 17.35 -14.89 12.47
N TYR A 68 17.40 -13.84 13.30
CA TYR A 68 16.82 -12.54 12.98
C TYR A 68 17.46 -11.88 11.76
N GLU A 69 18.79 -11.89 11.66
CA GLU A 69 19.55 -11.35 10.52
C GLU A 69 19.24 -12.13 9.23
N LYS A 70 19.16 -13.46 9.30
CA LYS A 70 18.79 -14.29 8.15
C LYS A 70 17.35 -14.02 7.70
N SER A 71 16.40 -13.86 8.63
CA SER A 71 15.02 -13.55 8.29
C SER A 71 14.88 -12.17 7.65
N THR A 72 15.59 -11.16 8.16
CA THR A 72 15.60 -9.82 7.55
C THR A 72 16.20 -9.85 6.14
N SER A 73 17.36 -10.51 5.95
CA SER A 73 17.97 -10.58 4.61
C SER A 73 17.10 -11.36 3.60
N ASN A 74 16.36 -12.38 4.04
CA ASN A 74 15.42 -13.11 3.18
C ASN A 74 14.20 -12.25 2.83
N GLN A 75 13.71 -11.44 3.77
CA GLN A 75 12.61 -10.52 3.53
C GLN A 75 13.01 -9.42 2.52
N GLU A 76 14.23 -8.87 2.65
CA GLU A 76 14.79 -7.92 1.68
C GLU A 76 15.03 -8.54 0.29
N LYS A 77 15.56 -9.77 0.21
CA LYS A 77 15.74 -10.46 -1.08
C LYS A 77 14.40 -10.75 -1.76
N ASN A 78 13.40 -11.21 -1.00
CA ASN A 78 12.07 -11.48 -1.53
C ASN A 78 11.37 -10.19 -1.99
N SER A 79 11.52 -9.07 -1.26
CA SER A 79 10.94 -7.79 -1.67
C SER A 79 11.61 -7.26 -2.95
N LEU A 80 12.94 -7.32 -3.05
CA LEU A 80 13.68 -6.92 -4.25
C LEU A 80 13.35 -7.79 -5.47
N GLN A 81 13.28 -9.11 -5.29
CA GLN A 81 12.91 -10.03 -6.35
C GLN A 81 11.45 -9.83 -6.80
N GLN A 82 10.56 -9.46 -5.88
CA GLN A 82 9.16 -9.18 -6.19
C GLN A 82 8.95 -7.81 -6.86
N ILE A 83 9.76 -6.80 -6.54
CA ILE A 83 9.82 -5.52 -7.28
C ILE A 83 10.30 -5.76 -8.72
N SER A 84 11.13 -6.78 -8.96
CA SER A 84 11.61 -7.13 -10.31
C SER A 84 10.60 -7.88 -11.19
N MET A 85 9.49 -8.38 -10.62
CA MET A 85 8.45 -9.05 -11.41
C MET A 85 7.46 -8.04 -12.00
N VAL A 86 7.40 -7.97 -13.32
CA VAL A 86 6.43 -7.16 -14.06
C VAL A 86 5.01 -7.67 -13.80
N ILE A 87 4.15 -6.81 -13.26
CA ILE A 87 2.74 -7.14 -12.98
C ILE A 87 1.93 -7.09 -14.27
N LYS A 88 1.28 -8.19 -14.64
CA LYS A 88 0.39 -8.21 -15.82
C LYS A 88 -1.01 -7.75 -15.44
N VAL A 89 -1.48 -6.70 -16.11
CA VAL A 89 -2.81 -6.15 -15.95
C VAL A 89 -3.61 -6.43 -17.21
N HIS A 90 -4.63 -7.29 -17.13
CA HIS A 90 -5.48 -7.57 -18.28
C HIS A 90 -6.66 -6.60 -18.29
N GLY A 91 -6.84 -5.83 -19.37
CA GLY A 91 -7.95 -4.90 -19.47
C GLY A 91 -7.86 -4.03 -20.72
N ILE A 92 -8.67 -2.99 -20.75
CA ILE A 92 -8.59 -1.94 -21.77
C ILE A 92 -8.21 -0.62 -21.10
N PRO A 93 -7.30 0.18 -21.68
CA PRO A 93 -6.86 1.43 -21.06
C PRO A 93 -8.02 2.38 -20.72
N PHE A 94 -9.02 2.46 -21.59
CA PHE A 94 -10.20 3.32 -21.43
C PHE A 94 -11.15 2.88 -20.29
N SER A 95 -11.03 1.65 -19.78
CA SER A 95 -11.87 1.20 -18.67
C SER A 95 -11.49 1.93 -17.38
N THR A 96 -12.45 2.62 -16.77
CA THR A 96 -12.25 3.31 -15.48
C THR A 96 -11.76 2.36 -14.38
N CYS A 97 -12.13 1.08 -14.44
CA CYS A 97 -11.70 0.07 -13.48
C CYS A 97 -10.27 -0.40 -13.72
N THR A 98 -9.85 -0.49 -14.98
CA THR A 98 -8.45 -0.77 -15.35
C THR A 98 -7.58 0.41 -14.93
N ALA A 99 -7.97 1.63 -15.29
CA ALA A 99 -7.28 2.87 -14.93
C ALA A 99 -7.07 3.01 -13.41
N ARG A 100 -8.04 2.63 -12.57
CA ARG A 100 -7.91 2.65 -11.10
C ARG A 100 -6.72 1.81 -10.60
N VAL A 101 -6.57 0.61 -11.14
CA VAL A 101 -5.47 -0.29 -10.74
C VAL A 101 -4.14 0.20 -11.31
N LEU A 102 -4.12 0.66 -12.57
CA LEU A 102 -2.91 1.25 -13.16
C LEU A 102 -2.43 2.45 -12.34
N LEU A 103 -3.35 3.26 -11.84
CA LEU A 103 -3.06 4.40 -10.99
C LEU A 103 -2.44 3.98 -9.65
N CYS A 104 -3.01 2.95 -9.01
CA CYS A 104 -2.42 2.38 -7.79
C CYS A 104 -1.01 1.82 -8.04
N LEU A 105 -0.79 1.10 -9.14
CA LEU A 105 0.53 0.59 -9.52
C LEU A 105 1.53 1.73 -9.75
N CYS A 106 1.12 2.79 -10.47
CA CYS A 106 1.94 3.98 -10.70
C CYS A 106 2.31 4.71 -9.40
N GLU A 107 1.35 4.95 -8.50
CA GLU A 107 1.61 5.59 -7.19
C GLU A 107 2.57 4.76 -6.32
N LYS A 108 2.52 3.43 -6.44
CA LYS A 108 3.47 2.54 -5.74
C LYS A 108 4.78 2.30 -6.50
N GLY A 109 4.99 2.94 -7.66
CA GLY A 109 6.20 2.78 -8.46
C GLY A 109 6.41 1.34 -8.98
N LEU A 110 5.33 0.56 -9.12
CA LEU A 110 5.41 -0.84 -9.54
C LEU A 110 5.41 -0.94 -11.07
N GLN A 111 6.30 -1.78 -11.60
CA GLN A 111 6.33 -2.06 -13.03
C GLN A 111 5.17 -2.97 -13.44
N PHE A 112 4.52 -2.64 -14.54
CA PHE A 112 3.41 -3.41 -15.06
C PHE A 112 3.41 -3.48 -16.58
N GLU A 113 2.74 -4.50 -17.10
CA GLU A 113 2.44 -4.72 -18.51
C GLU A 113 0.91 -4.73 -18.65
N LEU A 114 0.37 -3.82 -19.45
CA LEU A 114 -1.05 -3.84 -19.80
C LEU A 114 -1.27 -4.82 -20.96
N VAL A 115 -1.97 -5.91 -20.69
CA VAL A 115 -2.36 -6.93 -21.66
C VAL A 115 -3.75 -6.59 -22.19
N PRO A 116 -3.89 -6.15 -23.46
CA PRO A 116 -5.19 -5.76 -24.02
C PRO A 116 -6.19 -6.92 -24.00
N VAL A 117 -7.43 -6.62 -23.63
CA VAL A 117 -8.55 -7.58 -23.68
C VAL A 117 -9.52 -7.14 -24.76
N ASP A 118 -9.88 -8.06 -25.65
CA ASP A 118 -10.86 -7.83 -26.70
C ASP A 118 -12.29 -7.83 -26.11
N VAL A 119 -12.77 -6.63 -25.78
CA VAL A 119 -14.12 -6.44 -25.23
C VAL A 119 -15.19 -6.59 -26.30
N GLU A 120 -14.88 -6.22 -27.55
CA GLU A 120 -15.79 -6.26 -28.69
C GLU A 120 -16.26 -7.69 -28.98
N ASN A 121 -15.33 -8.66 -29.02
CA ASN A 121 -15.64 -10.08 -29.22
C ASN A 121 -16.03 -10.82 -27.92
N SER A 122 -16.32 -10.07 -26.86
CA SER A 122 -16.66 -10.60 -25.54
C SER A 122 -15.60 -11.56 -24.97
N ALA A 123 -14.31 -11.34 -25.24
CA ALA A 123 -13.23 -12.19 -24.72
C ALA A 123 -13.16 -12.17 -23.19
N HIS A 124 -13.57 -11.06 -22.58
CA HIS A 124 -13.75 -10.92 -21.12
C HIS A 124 -14.80 -11.88 -20.52
N LYS A 125 -15.60 -12.57 -21.35
CA LYS A 125 -16.60 -13.56 -20.93
C LYS A 125 -16.23 -14.99 -21.33
N LYS A 126 -15.01 -15.22 -21.82
CA LYS A 126 -14.55 -16.53 -22.35
C LYS A 126 -13.24 -16.98 -21.66
N PRO A 127 -12.95 -18.28 -21.57
CA PRO A 127 -11.61 -18.75 -21.22
C PRO A 127 -10.58 -18.26 -22.26
N PRO A 128 -9.33 -17.95 -21.86
CA PRO A 128 -8.74 -18.13 -20.53
C PRO A 128 -9.08 -17.03 -19.53
N TYR A 129 -9.76 -15.95 -19.93
CA TYR A 129 -9.98 -14.77 -19.10
C TYR A 129 -10.79 -15.07 -17.83
N LEU A 130 -11.86 -15.86 -17.94
CA LEU A 130 -12.64 -16.30 -16.78
C LEU A 130 -11.87 -17.20 -15.80
N SER A 131 -10.75 -17.78 -16.24
CA SER A 131 -9.88 -18.63 -15.40
C SER A 131 -8.80 -17.82 -14.67
N LEU A 132 -8.75 -16.51 -14.90
CA LEU A 132 -7.77 -15.64 -14.27
C LEU A 132 -8.21 -15.31 -12.84
N ASN A 133 -7.39 -15.69 -11.87
CA ASN A 133 -7.64 -15.48 -10.45
C ASN A 133 -7.00 -14.17 -9.96
N VAL A 134 -7.62 -13.55 -8.96
CA VAL A 134 -7.15 -12.33 -8.27
C VAL A 134 -5.69 -12.42 -7.79
N ARG A 135 -5.17 -13.64 -7.57
CA ARG A 135 -3.75 -13.91 -7.22
C ARG A 135 -2.75 -13.46 -8.31
N LEU A 136 -3.18 -13.30 -9.56
CA LEU A 136 -2.34 -12.93 -10.72
C LEU A 136 -2.61 -11.53 -11.28
N LEU A 137 -3.30 -10.64 -10.54
CA LEU A 137 -3.51 -9.22 -10.92
C LEU A 137 -4.21 -9.01 -12.26
N THR A 138 -5.06 -9.96 -12.66
CA THR A 138 -5.97 -9.78 -13.79
C THR A 138 -7.20 -8.99 -13.35
N ILE A 139 -7.53 -7.92 -14.07
CA ILE A 139 -8.69 -7.09 -13.80
C ILE A 139 -9.86 -7.64 -14.61
N GLY A 140 -10.95 -8.02 -13.93
CA GLY A 140 -12.27 -8.22 -14.52
C GLY A 140 -12.82 -6.90 -15.07
N VAL A 141 -13.33 -6.88 -16.30
CA VAL A 141 -14.02 -5.70 -16.91
C VAL A 141 -15.22 -5.25 -16.07
N ASP A 142 -15.72 -6.13 -15.20
CA ASP A 142 -16.94 -5.96 -14.40
C ASP A 142 -16.77 -5.03 -13.18
N GLY A 143 -15.56 -4.53 -12.93
CA GLY A 143 -15.31 -3.36 -12.07
C GLY A 143 -15.44 -3.53 -10.56
N SER A 144 -16.19 -4.53 -10.09
CA SER A 144 -16.42 -4.83 -8.66
C SER A 144 -15.13 -5.13 -7.90
N GLU A 145 -14.11 -5.70 -8.54
CA GLU A 145 -12.90 -6.16 -7.86
C GLU A 145 -11.72 -5.17 -7.93
N SER A 146 -11.81 -4.10 -8.73
CA SER A 146 -10.69 -3.14 -8.92
C SER A 146 -10.23 -2.50 -7.59
N ARG A 147 -11.17 -2.20 -6.68
CA ARG A 147 -10.88 -1.68 -5.34
C ARG A 147 -10.18 -2.71 -4.46
N ALA A 148 -10.58 -3.98 -4.52
CA ALA A 148 -9.96 -5.06 -3.77
C ALA A 148 -8.52 -5.31 -4.24
N ILE A 149 -8.28 -5.23 -5.55
CA ILE A 149 -6.93 -5.30 -6.13
C ILE A 149 -6.07 -4.14 -5.63
N CYS A 150 -6.59 -2.90 -5.63
CA CYS A 150 -5.87 -1.75 -5.09
C CYS A 150 -5.54 -1.94 -3.60
N LYS A 151 -6.51 -2.36 -2.77
CA LYS A 151 -6.27 -2.67 -1.35
C LYS A 151 -5.21 -3.78 -1.19
N TYR A 152 -5.25 -4.83 -2.00
CA TYR A 152 -4.24 -5.89 -1.99
C TYR A 152 -2.84 -5.36 -2.32
N LEU A 153 -2.71 -4.59 -3.40
CA LEU A 153 -1.45 -3.97 -3.82
C LEU A 153 -0.90 -3.04 -2.73
N ALA A 154 -1.76 -2.19 -2.17
CA ALA A 154 -1.34 -1.27 -1.11
C ALA A 154 -0.85 -2.00 0.14
N ARG A 155 -1.53 -3.07 0.58
CA ARG A 155 -1.09 -3.87 1.74
C ARG A 155 0.18 -4.67 1.46
N LYS A 156 0.24 -5.34 0.31
CA LYS A 156 1.36 -6.20 -0.07
C LYS A 156 2.67 -5.41 -0.20
N TYR A 157 2.58 -4.21 -0.76
CA TYR A 157 3.75 -3.36 -1.04
C TYR A 157 3.85 -2.19 -0.04
N ASN A 158 3.33 -2.36 1.17
CA ASN A 158 3.42 -1.33 2.22
C ASN A 158 4.75 -1.36 2.99
N GLU A 159 5.40 -2.53 3.04
CA GLU A 159 6.59 -2.76 3.88
C GLU A 159 7.84 -2.04 3.37
N THR A 160 7.92 -1.80 2.07
CA THR A 160 8.97 -0.96 1.50
C THR A 160 8.59 0.50 1.70
N ARG A 161 9.09 1.14 2.77
CA ARG A 161 9.00 2.59 3.12
C ARG A 161 9.37 3.60 2.00
N ILE A 162 9.59 3.11 0.78
CA ILE A 162 9.90 3.88 -0.42
C ILE A 162 8.61 4.32 -1.14
N THR A 163 7.46 3.70 -0.86
CA THR A 163 6.18 3.99 -1.54
C THR A 163 5.19 4.73 -0.66
N ILE A 164 4.30 5.51 -1.27
CA ILE A 164 3.23 6.26 -0.59
C ILE A 164 2.27 5.32 0.17
N ASP A 165 1.93 5.69 1.41
CA ASP A 165 0.94 4.98 2.23
C ASP A 165 -0.47 5.42 1.83
N LEU A 166 -1.09 4.65 0.95
CA LEU A 166 -2.44 4.92 0.45
C LEU A 166 -3.54 4.51 1.43
N LEU A 167 -3.23 3.75 2.49
CA LEU A 167 -4.23 3.22 3.41
C LEU A 167 -4.21 3.92 4.78
N GLY A 168 -3.33 4.89 5.01
CA GLY A 168 -3.18 5.53 6.33
C GLY A 168 -2.77 4.52 7.41
N SER A 169 -1.94 3.55 7.04
CA SER A 169 -1.58 2.39 7.86
C SER A 169 -0.79 2.75 9.13
N SER A 170 -0.24 3.97 9.20
CA SER A 170 0.46 4.48 10.38
C SER A 170 -0.44 4.73 11.58
N SER A 171 -1.75 4.92 11.38
CA SER A 171 -2.71 5.27 12.43
C SER A 171 -4.02 4.52 12.21
N LEU A 172 -4.52 3.87 13.27
CA LEU A 172 -5.81 3.18 13.20
C LEU A 172 -6.94 4.16 12.86
N THR A 173 -6.89 5.37 13.40
CA THR A 173 -7.87 6.42 13.13
C THR A 173 -7.84 6.82 11.66
N ASP A 174 -6.65 7.11 11.12
CA ASP A 174 -6.51 7.54 9.73
C ASP A 174 -6.94 6.43 8.77
N SER A 175 -6.51 5.19 9.02
CA SER A 175 -6.95 4.03 8.24
C SER A 175 -8.46 3.83 8.26
N THR A 176 -9.12 4.08 9.40
CA THR A 176 -10.58 3.97 9.52
C THR A 176 -11.29 5.07 8.73
N VAL A 177 -10.76 6.29 8.74
CA VAL A 177 -11.29 7.41 7.96
C VAL A 177 -11.11 7.14 6.46
N VAL A 178 -9.94 6.64 6.04
CA VAL A 178 -9.70 6.24 4.66
C VAL A 178 -10.68 5.15 4.23
N ASP A 179 -10.83 4.07 5.00
CA ASP A 179 -11.81 3.02 4.69
C ASP A 179 -13.23 3.58 4.59
N THR A 180 -13.63 4.47 5.49
CA THR A 180 -14.95 5.13 5.44
C THR A 180 -15.16 5.87 4.13
N TRP A 181 -14.20 6.70 3.72
CA TRP A 181 -14.34 7.49 2.49
C TRP A 181 -14.21 6.65 1.22
N MET A 182 -13.51 5.52 1.27
CA MET A 182 -13.52 4.53 0.19
C MET A 182 -14.91 3.89 0.02
N GLU A 183 -15.62 3.60 1.12
CA GLU A 183 -17.00 3.10 1.05
C GLU A 183 -17.98 4.19 0.59
N VAL A 184 -17.78 5.45 1.00
CA VAL A 184 -18.54 6.60 0.46
C VAL A 184 -18.32 6.73 -1.04
N GLU A 185 -17.08 6.61 -1.53
CA GLU A 185 -16.80 6.58 -2.97
C GLU A 185 -17.55 5.45 -3.66
N ALA A 186 -17.48 4.23 -3.13
CA ALA A 186 -18.07 3.05 -3.74
C ALA A 186 -19.61 3.11 -3.79
N HIS A 187 -20.25 3.66 -2.77
CA HIS A 187 -21.71 3.58 -2.59
C HIS A 187 -22.46 4.88 -2.85
N GLN A 188 -21.82 6.04 -2.73
CA GLN A 188 -22.48 7.33 -2.91
C GLN A 188 -22.02 8.03 -4.20
N PHE A 189 -20.71 8.01 -4.50
CA PHE A 189 -20.16 8.69 -5.66
C PHE A 189 -20.19 7.83 -6.94
N SER A 190 -19.70 6.59 -6.85
CA SER A 190 -19.54 5.70 -8.00
C SER A 190 -20.85 5.38 -8.73
N PRO A 191 -22.00 5.15 -8.07
CA PRO A 191 -23.24 4.83 -8.77
C PRO A 191 -23.75 5.94 -9.72
N PRO A 192 -23.95 7.21 -9.28
CA PRO A 192 -24.38 8.26 -10.21
C PRO A 192 -23.32 8.53 -11.28
N MET A 193 -22.03 8.49 -10.95
CA MET A 193 -20.96 8.68 -11.93
C MET A 193 -20.94 7.60 -13.02
N GLN A 194 -21.15 6.34 -12.64
CA GLN A 194 -21.21 5.24 -13.61
C GLN A 194 -22.41 5.40 -14.54
N ALA A 195 -23.57 5.80 -14.01
CA ALA A 195 -24.77 6.05 -14.82
C ALA A 195 -24.56 7.22 -15.79
N LEU A 196 -23.94 8.31 -15.33
CA LEU A 196 -23.62 9.48 -16.16
C LEU A 196 -22.62 9.15 -17.27
N ILE A 197 -21.50 8.49 -16.96
CA ILE A 197 -20.54 8.05 -17.98
C ILE A 197 -21.19 7.12 -18.99
N ARG A 198 -22.06 6.21 -18.54
CA ARG A 198 -22.78 5.32 -19.44
C ARG A 198 -23.62 6.12 -20.43
N GLN A 199 -24.40 7.07 -19.96
CA GLN A 199 -25.27 7.88 -20.83
C GLN A 199 -24.47 8.82 -21.73
N MET A 200 -23.47 9.51 -21.20
CA MET A 200 -22.80 10.64 -21.87
C MET A 200 -21.62 10.22 -22.75
N ILE A 201 -21.01 9.07 -22.48
CA ILE A 201 -19.78 8.63 -23.15
C ILE A 201 -19.96 7.27 -23.79
N VAL A 202 -20.39 6.26 -23.01
CA VAL A 202 -20.44 4.87 -23.50
C VAL A 202 -21.54 4.69 -24.54
N ASN A 203 -22.77 5.16 -24.27
CA ASN A 203 -23.90 5.04 -25.19
C ASN A 203 -23.59 5.68 -26.57
N PRO A 204 -23.08 6.93 -26.66
CA PRO A 204 -22.66 7.52 -27.92
C PRO A 204 -21.60 6.72 -28.70
N ILE A 205 -20.62 6.11 -28.02
CA ILE A 205 -19.61 5.25 -28.66
C ILE A 205 -20.28 4.06 -29.37
N TYR A 206 -21.38 3.54 -28.84
CA TYR A 206 -22.18 2.47 -29.44
C TYR A 206 -23.32 2.97 -30.34
N GLY A 207 -23.36 4.26 -30.67
CA GLY A 207 -24.43 4.85 -31.51
C GLY A 207 -25.80 4.91 -30.82
N ILE A 208 -25.85 4.76 -29.49
CA ILE A 208 -27.06 4.89 -28.69
C ILE A 208 -27.18 6.33 -28.20
N ALA A 209 -28.33 6.97 -28.43
CA ALA A 209 -28.57 8.33 -27.96
C ALA A 209 -28.60 8.39 -26.42
N PRO A 210 -27.98 9.41 -25.78
CA PRO A 210 -28.09 9.63 -24.34
C PRO A 210 -29.54 9.88 -23.90
N ASP A 211 -29.92 9.33 -22.75
CA ASP A 211 -31.19 9.65 -22.10
C ASP A 211 -31.02 10.85 -21.14
N GLU A 212 -31.47 12.01 -21.59
CA GLU A 212 -31.37 13.27 -20.84
C GLU A 212 -32.10 13.23 -19.49
N LYS A 213 -33.20 12.47 -19.35
CA LYS A 213 -33.91 12.35 -18.07
C LYS A 213 -33.07 11.60 -17.04
N ILE A 214 -32.40 10.54 -17.47
CA ILE A 214 -31.47 9.80 -16.60
C ILE A 214 -30.30 10.71 -16.23
N ILE A 215 -29.74 11.45 -17.19
CA ILE A 215 -28.64 12.39 -16.93
C ILE A 215 -29.06 13.41 -15.87
N GLU A 216 -30.23 14.04 -16.00
CA GLU A 216 -30.71 15.03 -15.04
C GLU A 216 -30.88 14.46 -13.62
N ILE A 217 -31.51 13.29 -13.49
CA ILE A 217 -31.71 12.62 -12.21
C ILE A 217 -30.37 12.28 -11.54
N GLU A 218 -29.42 11.73 -12.29
CA GLU A 218 -28.13 11.33 -11.75
C GLU A 218 -27.22 12.53 -11.45
N LEU A 219 -27.33 13.62 -12.22
CA LEU A 219 -26.66 14.90 -11.91
C LEU A 219 -27.17 15.49 -10.59
N GLN A 220 -28.47 15.40 -10.30
CA GLN A 220 -29.01 15.86 -9.01
C GLN A 220 -28.51 15.03 -7.83
N LYS A 221 -28.37 13.70 -8.01
CA LYS A 221 -27.76 12.84 -6.99
C LYS A 221 -26.28 13.18 -6.80
N LEU A 222 -25.54 13.32 -7.89
CA LEU A 222 -24.13 13.70 -7.85
C LEU A 222 -23.93 15.06 -7.18
N ALA A 223 -24.77 16.06 -7.46
CA ALA A 223 -24.70 17.38 -6.84
C ALA A 223 -24.75 17.28 -5.31
N LYS A 224 -25.69 16.52 -4.75
CA LYS A 224 -25.81 16.31 -3.30
C LYS A 224 -24.56 15.64 -2.71
N VAL A 225 -23.98 14.68 -3.41
CA VAL A 225 -22.73 14.03 -2.98
C VAL A 225 -21.59 15.04 -3.00
N LEU A 226 -21.46 15.84 -4.05
CA LEU A 226 -20.42 16.85 -4.17
C LEU A 226 -20.58 18.00 -3.17
N ASP A 227 -21.80 18.30 -2.71
CA ASP A 227 -22.04 19.28 -1.64
C ASP A 227 -21.47 18.79 -0.29
N VAL A 228 -21.64 17.50 0.03
CA VAL A 228 -21.00 16.88 1.21
C VAL A 228 -19.46 16.88 1.06
N TYR A 229 -18.96 16.70 -0.17
CA TYR A 229 -17.52 16.73 -0.42
C TYR A 229 -16.96 18.14 -0.27
N GLU A 230 -17.69 19.17 -0.69
CA GLU A 230 -17.30 20.57 -0.52
C GLU A 230 -17.15 20.91 0.97
N GLU A 231 -18.11 20.48 1.81
CA GLU A 231 -18.02 20.64 3.26
C GLU A 231 -16.81 19.90 3.83
N ARG A 232 -16.63 18.62 3.49
CA ARG A 232 -15.49 17.81 3.94
C ARG A 232 -14.14 18.44 3.56
N LEU A 233 -14.00 18.88 2.32
CA LEU A 233 -12.76 19.42 1.77
C LEU A 233 -12.51 20.88 2.20
N SER A 234 -13.48 21.53 2.82
CA SER A 234 -13.28 22.81 3.50
C SER A 234 -12.51 22.66 4.82
N GLU A 235 -12.62 21.48 5.46
CA GLU A 235 -11.95 21.17 6.73
C GLU A 235 -10.62 20.43 6.55
N TYR A 236 -10.54 19.54 5.55
CA TYR A 236 -9.38 18.67 5.31
C TYR A 236 -8.86 18.82 3.89
N LYS A 237 -7.56 18.64 3.70
CA LYS A 237 -6.95 18.73 2.36
C LYS A 237 -7.45 17.65 1.39
N TYR A 238 -7.72 16.45 1.90
CA TYR A 238 -8.17 15.28 1.14
C TYR A 238 -9.37 14.62 1.83
N LEU A 239 -10.07 13.71 1.15
CA LEU A 239 -11.24 13.05 1.73
C LEU A 239 -10.85 12.21 2.95
N GLY A 240 -9.74 11.49 2.85
CA GLY A 240 -9.16 10.67 3.93
C GLY A 240 -8.55 11.46 5.10
N GLY A 241 -8.45 12.79 5.02
CA GLY A 241 -7.77 13.62 6.00
C GLY A 241 -6.73 14.55 5.35
N ASP A 242 -5.59 14.76 6.00
CA ASP A 242 -4.57 15.71 5.52
C ASP A 242 -3.53 15.11 4.55
N PHE A 243 -3.70 13.84 4.16
CA PHE A 243 -2.83 13.15 3.22
C PHE A 243 -3.62 12.49 2.09
N TYR A 244 -3.00 12.44 0.91
CA TYR A 244 -3.56 11.75 -0.25
C TYR A 244 -3.64 10.25 0.01
N SER A 245 -4.81 9.67 -0.22
CA SER A 245 -5.10 8.28 0.13
C SER A 245 -5.80 7.54 -1.00
N MET A 246 -6.06 6.25 -0.77
CA MET A 246 -6.86 5.45 -1.68
C MET A 246 -8.31 5.95 -1.78
N ALA A 247 -8.80 6.66 -0.77
CA ALA A 247 -10.11 7.30 -0.82
C ALA A 247 -10.17 8.31 -1.98
N ASP A 248 -9.11 9.10 -2.19
CA ASP A 248 -9.04 10.09 -3.28
C ASP A 248 -8.71 9.44 -4.63
N LEU A 249 -7.81 8.46 -4.61
CA LEU A 249 -7.34 7.74 -5.80
C LEU A 249 -8.50 7.12 -6.60
N HIS A 250 -9.49 6.58 -5.90
CA HIS A 250 -10.59 5.83 -6.51
C HIS A 250 -11.54 6.68 -7.36
N HIS A 251 -11.63 7.99 -7.10
CA HIS A 251 -12.46 8.93 -7.86
C HIS A 251 -11.86 9.29 -9.21
N ILE A 252 -10.53 9.31 -9.32
CA ILE A 252 -9.81 9.87 -10.47
C ILE A 252 -10.32 9.31 -11.81
N PRO A 253 -10.38 7.99 -12.04
CA PRO A 253 -10.80 7.47 -13.35
C PRO A 253 -12.21 7.93 -13.79
N TYR A 254 -13.15 8.04 -12.84
CA TYR A 254 -14.49 8.53 -13.13
C TYR A 254 -14.50 10.04 -13.38
N LEU A 255 -13.76 10.80 -12.58
CA LEU A 255 -13.67 12.25 -12.72
C LEU A 255 -12.99 12.67 -14.01
N VAL A 256 -11.90 12.01 -14.44
CA VAL A 256 -11.24 12.34 -15.72
C VAL A 256 -12.27 12.28 -16.87
N CYS A 257 -13.03 11.18 -16.97
CA CYS A 257 -14.07 11.04 -17.99
C CYS A 257 -15.22 12.04 -17.84
N PHE A 258 -15.65 12.34 -16.62
CA PHE A 258 -16.71 13.32 -16.39
C PHE A 258 -16.27 14.75 -16.73
N MET A 259 -15.01 15.08 -16.43
CA MET A 259 -14.43 16.40 -16.67
C MET A 259 -14.22 16.69 -18.16
N SER A 260 -14.09 15.67 -19.01
CA SER A 260 -14.10 15.84 -20.46
C SER A 260 -15.50 16.08 -21.04
N SER A 261 -16.55 16.07 -20.23
CA SER A 261 -17.93 16.30 -20.68
C SER A 261 -18.37 17.76 -20.55
N SER A 262 -19.51 18.08 -21.16
CA SER A 262 -20.16 19.39 -21.04
C SER A 262 -20.70 19.72 -19.64
N LYS A 263 -20.68 18.76 -18.70
CA LYS A 263 -21.22 18.90 -17.34
C LYS A 263 -20.12 19.07 -16.27
N SER A 264 -18.87 19.29 -16.68
CA SER A 264 -17.72 19.50 -15.78
C SER A 264 -17.93 20.64 -14.76
N SER A 265 -18.81 21.60 -15.06
CA SER A 265 -19.19 22.68 -14.16
C SER A 265 -19.70 22.20 -12.80
N PHE A 266 -20.27 20.99 -12.70
CA PHE A 266 -20.69 20.41 -11.42
C PHE A 266 -19.50 20.17 -10.47
N VAL A 267 -18.29 19.96 -10.99
CA VAL A 267 -17.07 19.87 -10.19
C VAL A 267 -16.47 21.27 -10.03
N THR A 268 -16.30 22.02 -11.13
CA THR A 268 -15.53 23.27 -11.10
C THR A 268 -16.24 24.43 -10.40
N SER A 269 -17.56 24.37 -10.21
CA SER A 269 -18.32 25.42 -9.50
C SER A 269 -18.18 25.35 -7.97
N ARG A 270 -17.61 24.26 -7.45
CA ARG A 270 -17.40 24.01 -6.01
C ARG A 270 -15.93 24.25 -5.68
N PRO A 271 -15.57 25.36 -5.00
CA PRO A 271 -14.17 25.75 -4.85
C PRO A 271 -13.25 24.70 -4.23
N CYS A 272 -13.66 24.06 -3.13
CA CYS A 272 -12.84 23.07 -2.43
C CYS A 272 -12.74 21.77 -3.24
N VAL A 273 -13.85 21.30 -3.81
CA VAL A 273 -13.86 20.14 -4.72
C VAL A 273 -13.00 20.40 -5.96
N ASN A 274 -13.09 21.58 -6.56
CA ASN A 274 -12.29 21.93 -7.73
C ASN A 274 -10.79 21.98 -7.38
N ALA A 275 -10.43 22.58 -6.24
CA ALA A 275 -9.05 22.60 -5.77
C ALA A 275 -8.51 21.18 -5.51
N TRP A 276 -9.29 20.33 -4.84
CA TRP A 276 -8.98 18.92 -4.62
C TRP A 276 -8.79 18.16 -5.94
N TRP A 277 -9.71 18.34 -6.90
CA TRP A 277 -9.61 17.74 -8.22
C TRP A 277 -8.32 18.15 -8.94
N ASN A 278 -7.99 19.45 -8.93
CA ASN A 278 -6.76 19.95 -9.55
C ASN A 278 -5.50 19.38 -8.89
N ASP A 279 -5.48 19.20 -7.57
CA ASP A 279 -4.39 18.54 -6.86
C ASP A 279 -4.25 17.08 -7.32
N ILE A 280 -5.30 16.25 -7.12
CA ILE A 280 -5.21 14.80 -7.36
C ILE A 280 -5.02 14.44 -8.84
N SER A 281 -5.54 15.24 -9.78
CA SER A 281 -5.40 15.01 -11.22
C SER A 281 -4.03 15.42 -11.76
N SER A 282 -3.35 16.37 -11.11
CA SER A 282 -2.01 16.84 -11.50
C SER A 282 -0.86 15.93 -11.05
N ARG A 283 -1.15 14.93 -10.21
CA ARG A 283 -0.14 13.99 -9.72
C ARG A 283 0.53 13.23 -10.88
N PRO A 284 1.85 12.95 -10.83
CA PRO A 284 2.54 12.28 -11.93
C PRO A 284 1.93 10.92 -12.32
N ALA A 285 1.45 10.16 -11.33
CA ALA A 285 0.76 8.90 -11.57
C ALA A 285 -0.57 9.10 -12.30
N SER A 286 -1.34 10.12 -11.91
CA SER A 286 -2.60 10.50 -12.56
C SER A 286 -2.38 10.90 -14.01
N VAL A 287 -1.45 11.82 -14.26
CA VAL A 287 -1.10 12.29 -15.63
C VAL A 287 -0.73 11.11 -16.53
N LYS A 288 0.16 10.23 -16.05
CA LYS A 288 0.57 9.03 -16.79
C LYS A 288 -0.59 8.11 -17.13
N VAL A 289 -1.55 7.91 -16.22
CA VAL A 289 -2.71 7.05 -16.48
C VAL A 289 -3.70 7.72 -17.41
N VAL A 290 -3.91 9.03 -17.30
CA VAL A 290 -4.77 9.79 -18.22
C VAL A 290 -4.25 9.69 -19.66
N GLU A 291 -2.93 9.81 -19.86
CA GLU A 291 -2.30 9.59 -21.17
C GLU A 291 -2.56 8.17 -21.72
N LEU A 292 -2.52 7.16 -20.85
CA LEU A 292 -2.83 5.79 -21.23
C LEU A 292 -4.31 5.58 -21.58
N MET A 293 -5.22 6.31 -20.94
CA MET A 293 -6.66 6.21 -21.19
C MET A 293 -7.05 6.69 -22.60
N LYS A 294 -6.20 7.48 -23.28
CA LYS A 294 -6.42 8.03 -24.63
C LYS A 294 -7.83 8.62 -24.81
N LEU A 295 -8.23 9.46 -23.86
CA LEU A 295 -9.47 10.24 -23.94
C LEU A 295 -9.40 11.30 -25.05
#